data_AF-A0A8T0Y9G3-F1
#
_entry.id   AF-A0A8T0Y9G3-F1
#
_cell.length_a   1.000
_cell.length_b   1.000
_cell.length_c   1.000
_cell.angle_alpha   90.00
_cell.angle_beta   90.00
_cell.angle_gamma   90.00
#
_symmetry.space_group_name_H-M   'P 1'
#
loop_
_entity.id
_entity.type
_entity.pdbx_description
1 polymer ?
#
loop_
_entity_poly.entity_id
_entity_poly.type
_entity_poly.pdbx_seq_one_letter_code
_entity_poly.pdbx_strand_id
1 'polypeptide(L)'
;MTIAIGSNAPNAGAVVLQVGSLVKKQVNSGLKTLLEDSATIKILFNVDRAARWLHGYGMPGVKLANCMDLQLLCHNPKASLRDVVSELGGKSTIDLAQQVVEFNAKLKLEAWTKSPLAPHMLATLVRSMHLYTRCYSGAAGVPGTVAKFPSVYAATSAKWSNPVSILAESSSSTCPNSSAVPRTSNSQPEKKSNFSVQPPTSTSVKTSTGSVQGASPSFVRAIKYITSNSELKHLMEGVSSIVGVHIQFTEEILALPGQCDDDQPDVISIVGANPLDTAIVLQLDSLDQAQVFSALKTLFANPATVNVMHDFHRAAFCLHRKGLDVELRNCIDLQVAYENIVDTAELHASMLQIVEFCKGMNANTSLAQTTQSFKAKLRPADPTEWAHRPLPESLLRMVANNAQLYAQCYVELAKMPASVSCGPMSNVRWQYAIENQGHQAIWFDLDADNQPRNLEYFASYNGRMPKAVCLPAGIPTLQLQCELESLLDLLPIEYEDAILAIDDYHNKLVDICLDVGRIPYVYTGKKQRVMLSENGATVTKEIIEEIITNLGGEMRIGDDNRAGIDRQLHRISVMRTKTDEVYGLTMRVGRALRNAACVLTDLLLSDRHADKSVLVLGHPGSG
;
A
#
# COMPACT_ATOMS: atom_id res chain seq x y z
N MET A 1 -25.09 4.72 2.95
CA MET A 1 -24.82 5.24 4.31
C MET A 1 -24.77 4.07 5.27
N THR A 2 -23.79 4.06 6.16
CA THR A 2 -23.55 2.96 7.09
C THR A 2 -23.33 3.50 8.49
N ILE A 3 -23.90 2.85 9.50
CA ILE A 3 -23.78 3.24 10.92
C ILE A 3 -23.17 2.06 11.68
N ALA A 4 -22.09 2.29 12.42
CA ALA A 4 -21.49 1.29 13.31
C ALA A 4 -21.80 1.62 14.77
N ILE A 5 -22.20 0.62 15.54
CA ILE A 5 -22.63 0.73 16.94
C ILE A 5 -21.95 -0.38 17.74
N GLY A 6 -21.36 -0.06 18.88
CA GLY A 6 -20.78 -1.06 19.78
C GLY A 6 -20.03 -0.40 20.93
N SER A 7 -19.24 -1.19 21.66
CA SER A 7 -18.45 -0.71 22.79
C SER A 7 -17.00 -1.17 22.70
N ASN A 8 -16.12 -0.56 23.50
CA ASN A 8 -14.69 -0.93 23.58
C ASN A 8 -14.43 -2.07 24.59
N ALA A 9 -15.45 -2.87 24.94
CA ALA A 9 -15.24 -4.00 25.84
C ALA A 9 -14.55 -5.16 25.08
N PRO A 10 -13.66 -5.93 25.72
CA PRO A 10 -12.83 -6.95 25.05
C PRO A 10 -13.61 -7.99 24.23
N ASN A 11 -14.86 -8.27 24.61
CA ASN A 11 -15.73 -9.27 23.96
C ASN A 11 -16.99 -8.64 23.33
N ALA A 12 -17.06 -7.31 23.21
CA ALA A 12 -18.23 -6.67 22.62
C ALA A 12 -18.19 -6.75 21.09
N GLY A 13 -19.21 -7.37 20.51
CA GLY A 13 -19.47 -7.29 19.08
C GLY A 13 -19.86 -5.86 18.67
N ALA A 14 -19.49 -5.46 17.45
CA ALA A 14 -19.98 -4.25 16.83
C ALA A 14 -21.06 -4.59 15.80
N VAL A 15 -22.16 -3.85 15.82
CA VAL A 15 -23.25 -3.96 14.86
C VAL A 15 -23.07 -2.88 13.79
N VAL A 16 -23.06 -3.29 12.53
CA VAL A 16 -22.97 -2.36 11.39
C VAL A 16 -24.27 -2.39 10.59
N LEU A 17 -24.96 -1.26 10.55
CA LEU A 17 -26.22 -1.06 9.84
C LEU A 17 -25.93 -0.42 8.48
N GLN A 18 -26.13 -1.18 7.40
CA GLN A 18 -26.15 -0.62 6.04
C GLN A 18 -27.54 -0.06 5.75
N VAL A 19 -27.74 1.20 6.11
CA VAL A 19 -29.07 1.83 6.21
C VAL A 19 -29.86 1.78 4.90
N GLY A 20 -29.19 1.81 3.75
CA GLY A 20 -29.85 1.72 2.43
C GLY A 20 -30.43 0.34 2.09
N SER A 21 -30.03 -0.71 2.79
CA SER A 21 -30.50 -2.09 2.58
C SER A 21 -31.49 -2.57 3.65
N LEU A 22 -31.89 -1.67 4.57
CA LEU A 22 -32.75 -1.99 5.71
C LEU A 22 -34.08 -1.24 5.62
N VAL A 23 -35.11 -1.80 6.26
CA VAL A 23 -36.44 -1.16 6.31
C VAL A 23 -36.36 0.13 7.12
N LYS A 24 -36.56 1.28 6.45
CA LYS A 24 -36.46 2.63 7.03
C LYS A 24 -37.18 2.80 8.37
N LYS A 25 -38.41 2.28 8.50
CA LYS A 25 -39.19 2.36 9.76
C LYS A 25 -38.51 1.62 10.92
N GLN A 26 -37.95 0.44 10.69
CA GLN A 26 -37.27 -0.36 11.71
C GLN A 26 -35.95 0.30 12.14
N VAL A 27 -35.19 0.83 11.18
CA VAL A 27 -33.96 1.58 11.47
C VAL A 27 -34.27 2.82 12.31
N ASN A 28 -35.28 3.61 11.93
CA ASN A 28 -35.66 4.80 12.68
C ASN A 28 -36.14 4.46 14.09
N SER A 29 -36.91 3.38 14.26
CA SER A 29 -37.36 2.90 15.57
C SER A 29 -36.18 2.49 16.45
N GLY A 30 -35.28 1.63 15.95
CA GLY A 30 -34.15 1.13 16.72
C GLY A 30 -33.15 2.22 17.11
N LEU A 31 -32.81 3.11 16.17
CA LEU A 31 -31.91 4.23 16.44
C LEU A 31 -32.55 5.24 17.39
N LYS A 32 -33.86 5.50 17.29
CA LYS A 32 -34.57 6.35 18.25
C LYS A 32 -34.50 5.77 19.65
N THR A 33 -34.85 4.48 19.82
CA THR A 33 -34.75 3.80 21.12
C THR A 33 -33.34 3.89 21.69
N LEU A 34 -32.30 3.68 20.87
CA LEU A 34 -30.92 3.80 21.31
C LEU A 34 -30.61 5.24 21.75
N LEU A 35 -30.85 6.24 20.90
CA LEU A 35 -30.46 7.63 21.16
C LEU A 35 -31.22 8.28 22.33
N GLU A 36 -32.45 7.83 22.63
CA GLU A 36 -33.27 8.31 23.74
C GLU A 36 -33.03 7.55 25.06
N ASP A 37 -32.30 6.42 25.04
CA ASP A 37 -32.00 5.65 26.24
C ASP A 37 -31.09 6.43 27.21
N SER A 38 -31.47 6.58 28.47
CA SER A 38 -30.65 7.26 29.47
C SER A 38 -29.66 6.31 30.17
N ALA A 39 -29.79 4.99 30.03
CA ALA A 39 -28.88 4.04 30.67
C ALA A 39 -27.51 3.96 29.96
N THR A 40 -27.48 4.19 28.65
CA THR A 40 -26.25 4.09 27.85
C THR A 40 -25.68 5.46 27.51
N ILE A 41 -24.37 5.64 27.65
CA ILE A 41 -23.64 6.82 27.15
C ILE A 41 -23.25 6.60 25.68
N LYS A 42 -23.58 7.53 24.80
CA LYS A 42 -23.31 7.43 23.36
C LYS A 42 -22.27 8.45 22.97
N ILE A 43 -21.23 7.99 22.29
CA ILE A 43 -20.13 8.85 21.85
C ILE A 43 -20.23 9.06 20.35
N LEU A 44 -20.33 10.32 19.94
CA LEU A 44 -20.41 10.75 18.56
C LEU A 44 -19.26 11.70 18.24
N PHE A 45 -18.97 11.84 16.95
CA PHE A 45 -18.05 12.83 16.42
C PHE A 45 -18.75 13.59 15.30
N ASN A 46 -18.69 14.94 15.35
CA ASN A 46 -19.35 15.81 14.38
C ASN A 46 -20.87 15.58 14.35
N VAL A 47 -21.50 15.88 15.49
CA VAL A 47 -22.94 15.68 15.68
C VAL A 47 -23.77 16.51 14.70
N ASP A 48 -23.28 17.66 14.22
CA ASP A 48 -23.99 18.46 13.21
C ASP A 48 -24.17 17.70 11.90
N ARG A 49 -23.12 17.00 11.46
CA ARG A 49 -23.19 16.18 10.24
C ARG A 49 -24.13 14.99 10.43
N ALA A 50 -24.06 14.34 11.60
CA ALA A 50 -24.94 13.22 11.93
C ALA A 50 -26.41 13.65 12.01
N ALA A 51 -26.70 14.76 12.69
CA ALA A 51 -28.03 15.33 12.84
C ALA A 51 -28.64 15.73 11.49
N ARG A 52 -27.89 16.46 10.63
CA ARG A 52 -28.36 16.81 9.27
C ARG A 52 -28.80 15.60 8.47
N TRP A 53 -27.99 14.54 8.51
CA TRP A 53 -28.29 13.33 7.76
C TRP A 53 -29.47 12.56 8.37
N LEU A 54 -29.49 12.34 9.69
CA LEU A 54 -30.54 11.57 10.36
C LEU A 54 -31.90 12.30 10.37
N HIS A 55 -31.90 13.63 10.46
CA HIS A 55 -33.12 14.43 10.29
C HIS A 55 -33.67 14.29 8.87
N GLY A 56 -32.82 14.40 7.84
CA GLY A 56 -33.20 14.14 6.44
C GLY A 56 -33.64 12.69 6.20
N TYR A 57 -33.11 11.74 6.98
CA TYR A 57 -33.54 10.35 6.98
C TYR A 57 -34.87 10.10 7.71
N GLY A 58 -35.48 11.14 8.29
CA GLY A 58 -36.80 11.07 8.93
C GLY A 58 -36.75 10.86 10.45
N MET A 59 -35.72 11.38 11.13
CA MET A 59 -35.60 11.39 12.59
C MET A 59 -35.57 12.80 13.24
N PRO A 60 -36.35 13.83 12.80
CA PRO A 60 -36.23 15.21 13.29
C PRO A 60 -36.79 15.48 14.71
N GLY A 61 -37.11 14.45 15.50
CA GLY A 61 -37.76 14.59 16.81
C GLY A 61 -37.17 13.73 17.91
N VAL A 62 -35.95 13.21 17.71
CA VAL A 62 -35.26 12.35 18.68
C VAL A 62 -34.64 13.21 19.77
N LYS A 63 -34.99 12.92 21.04
CA LYS A 63 -34.42 13.62 22.19
C LYS A 63 -33.17 12.89 22.69
N LEU A 64 -31.99 13.40 22.36
CA LEU A 64 -30.75 12.77 22.79
C LEU A 64 -30.67 12.67 24.33
N ALA A 65 -30.40 11.46 24.82
CA ALA A 65 -30.08 11.18 26.21
C ALA A 65 -28.65 10.65 26.31
N ASN A 66 -27.84 11.24 27.21
CA ASN A 66 -26.44 10.86 27.46
C ASN A 66 -25.58 10.72 26.18
N CYS A 67 -25.83 11.57 25.17
CA CYS A 67 -25.08 11.62 23.93
C CYS A 67 -24.02 12.72 23.97
N MET A 68 -22.79 12.38 23.60
CA MET A 68 -21.62 13.23 23.72
C MET A 68 -20.98 13.48 22.35
N ASP A 69 -20.76 14.74 21.96
CA ASP A 69 -19.88 15.09 20.82
C ASP A 69 -18.44 15.26 21.28
N LEU A 70 -17.52 14.45 20.76
CA LEU A 70 -16.10 14.54 21.09
C LEU A 70 -15.47 15.89 20.72
N GLN A 71 -15.97 16.59 19.69
CA GLN A 71 -15.46 17.93 19.35
C GLN A 71 -15.76 18.95 20.45
N LEU A 72 -16.90 18.80 21.13
CA LEU A 72 -17.25 19.65 22.27
C LEU A 72 -16.45 19.29 23.52
N LEU A 73 -16.09 18.01 23.68
CA LEU A 73 -15.27 17.54 24.79
C LEU A 73 -13.83 18.11 24.75
N CYS A 74 -13.27 18.30 23.55
CA CYS A 74 -12.00 19.00 23.31
C CYS A 74 -12.11 20.54 23.36
N HIS A 75 -13.27 21.09 23.74
CA HIS A 75 -13.53 22.55 23.70
C HIS A 75 -13.28 23.20 22.33
N ASN A 76 -13.30 22.43 21.24
CA ASN A 76 -13.05 22.90 19.89
C ASN A 76 -14.08 22.31 18.91
N PRO A 77 -15.16 23.04 18.59
CA PRO A 77 -16.25 22.54 17.75
C PRO A 77 -15.84 22.28 16.28
N LYS A 78 -14.65 22.72 15.86
CA LYS A 78 -14.09 22.51 14.52
C LYS A 78 -12.90 21.54 14.50
N ALA A 79 -12.56 20.93 15.65
CA ALA A 79 -11.43 20.00 15.74
C ALA A 79 -11.58 18.83 14.74
N SER A 80 -10.51 18.52 14.02
CA SER A 80 -10.48 17.29 13.24
C SER A 80 -10.45 16.08 14.16
N LEU A 81 -10.79 14.90 13.64
CA LEU A 81 -10.70 13.66 14.42
C LEU A 81 -9.26 13.39 14.91
N ARG A 82 -8.27 13.83 14.13
CA ARG A 82 -6.85 13.74 14.51
C ARG A 82 -6.54 14.61 15.72
N ASP A 83 -7.07 15.83 15.76
CA ASP A 83 -6.86 16.75 16.88
C ASP A 83 -7.49 16.19 18.16
N VAL A 84 -8.73 15.70 18.05
CA VAL A 84 -9.45 15.05 19.16
C VAL A 84 -8.67 13.86 19.72
N VAL A 85 -8.09 13.01 18.86
CA VAL A 85 -7.31 11.85 19.29
C VAL A 85 -5.98 12.26 19.89
N SER A 86 -5.33 13.30 19.35
CA SER A 86 -4.07 13.80 19.90
C SER A 86 -4.25 14.42 21.29
N GLU A 87 -5.42 15.00 21.56
CA GLU A 87 -5.72 15.67 22.83
C GLU A 87 -6.27 14.71 23.88
N LEU A 88 -7.17 13.79 23.49
CA LEU A 88 -7.89 12.90 24.42
C LEU A 88 -7.44 11.43 24.38
N GLY A 89 -6.64 11.05 23.39
CA GLY A 89 -6.22 9.67 23.14
C GLY A 89 -4.86 9.31 23.75
N GLY A 90 -4.72 8.07 24.21
CA GLY A 90 -3.42 7.49 24.55
C GLY A 90 -2.66 6.99 23.31
N LYS A 91 -1.42 6.53 23.49
CA LYS A 91 -0.55 6.03 22.40
C LYS A 91 -1.22 5.00 21.50
N SER A 92 -1.90 4.00 22.08
CA SER A 92 -2.66 2.99 21.33
C SER A 92 -3.86 3.54 20.55
N THR A 93 -4.39 4.70 20.94
CA THR A 93 -5.50 5.38 20.27
C THR A 93 -4.98 6.21 19.10
N ILE A 94 -3.80 6.82 19.24
CA ILE A 94 -3.10 7.54 18.15
C ILE A 94 -2.73 6.56 17.02
N ASP A 95 -2.15 5.40 17.38
CA ASP A 95 -1.80 4.35 16.40
C ASP A 95 -3.05 3.85 15.66
N LEU A 96 -4.16 3.67 16.38
CA LEU A 96 -5.44 3.27 15.78
C LEU A 96 -6.03 4.35 14.84
N ALA A 97 -5.92 5.63 15.20
CA ALA A 97 -6.35 6.73 14.34
C ALA A 97 -5.56 6.80 13.04
N GLN A 98 -4.24 6.59 13.13
CA GLN A 98 -3.36 6.58 11.97
C GLN A 98 -3.78 5.49 10.97
N GLN A 99 -4.09 4.28 11.46
CA GLN A 99 -4.59 3.19 10.61
C GLN A 99 -5.90 3.55 9.89
N VAL A 100 -6.83 4.23 10.57
CA VAL A 100 -8.10 4.67 9.97
C VAL A 100 -7.87 5.74 8.91
N VAL A 101 -6.96 6.69 9.17
CA VAL A 101 -6.60 7.76 8.21
C VAL A 101 -5.94 7.18 6.96
N GLU A 102 -4.96 6.29 7.12
CA GLU A 102 -4.27 5.63 6.01
C GLU A 102 -5.22 4.81 5.15
N PHE A 103 -6.15 4.09 5.79
CA PHE A 103 -7.17 3.34 5.09
C PHE A 103 -8.07 4.25 4.25
N ASN A 104 -8.57 5.35 4.84
CA ASN A 104 -9.45 6.28 4.15
C ASN A 104 -8.74 7.02 3.00
N ALA A 105 -7.45 7.32 3.14
CA ALA A 105 -6.65 7.95 2.09
C ALA A 105 -6.49 7.07 0.84
N LYS A 106 -6.46 5.75 1.01
CA LYS A 106 -6.34 4.76 -0.07
C LYS A 106 -7.70 4.42 -0.72
N LEU A 107 -8.80 4.91 -0.15
CA LEU A 107 -10.14 4.50 -0.56
C LEU A 107 -10.72 5.41 -1.64
N LYS A 108 -11.26 4.83 -2.71
CA LYS A 108 -12.06 5.57 -3.71
C LYS A 108 -13.40 5.99 -3.10
N LEU A 109 -13.88 7.19 -3.42
CA LEU A 109 -15.12 7.76 -2.85
C LEU A 109 -16.35 6.85 -3.07
N GLU A 110 -16.38 6.13 -4.20
CA GLU A 110 -17.44 5.19 -4.60
C GLU A 110 -17.43 3.88 -3.80
N ALA A 111 -16.36 3.55 -3.08
CA ALA A 111 -16.30 2.28 -2.33
C ALA A 111 -17.35 2.19 -1.21
N TRP A 112 -17.83 3.34 -0.70
CA TRP A 112 -18.89 3.42 0.32
C TRP A 112 -20.31 3.22 -0.24
N THR A 113 -20.49 3.13 -1.56
CA THR A 113 -21.81 2.94 -2.18
C THR A 113 -22.17 1.47 -2.38
N LYS A 114 -21.20 0.54 -2.23
CA LYS A 114 -21.43 -0.90 -2.38
C LYS A 114 -22.21 -1.50 -1.20
N SER A 115 -23.12 -2.41 -1.51
CA SER A 115 -23.86 -3.21 -0.52
C SER A 115 -23.90 -4.69 -0.95
N PRO A 116 -23.45 -5.66 -0.11
CA PRO A 116 -22.88 -5.45 1.23
C PRO A 116 -21.49 -4.79 1.18
N LEU A 117 -21.09 -4.14 2.27
CA LEU A 117 -19.74 -3.60 2.40
C LEU A 117 -18.73 -4.74 2.56
N ALA A 118 -17.56 -4.58 1.94
CA ALA A 118 -16.49 -5.58 2.06
C ALA A 118 -15.99 -5.71 3.52
N PRO A 119 -15.49 -6.89 3.94
CA PRO A 119 -15.06 -7.12 5.33
C PRO A 119 -14.05 -6.10 5.88
N HIS A 120 -13.10 -5.66 5.07
CA HIS A 120 -12.11 -4.64 5.46
C HIS A 120 -12.74 -3.25 5.72
N MET A 121 -13.82 -2.92 5.01
CA MET A 121 -14.58 -1.68 5.22
C MET A 121 -15.34 -1.73 6.54
N LEU A 122 -15.94 -2.88 6.84
CA LEU A 122 -16.60 -3.14 8.12
C LEU A 122 -15.59 -3.04 9.27
N ALA A 123 -14.40 -3.64 9.11
CA ALA A 123 -13.31 -3.54 10.08
C ALA A 123 -12.89 -2.09 10.35
N THR A 124 -12.77 -1.24 9.31
CA THR A 124 -12.43 0.19 9.50
C THR A 124 -13.54 0.98 10.20
N LEU A 125 -14.81 0.69 9.92
CA LEU A 125 -15.92 1.29 10.66
C LEU A 125 -15.86 0.94 12.15
N VAL A 126 -15.56 -0.32 12.48
CA VAL A 126 -15.38 -0.77 13.86
C VAL A 126 -14.17 -0.10 14.53
N ARG A 127 -13.03 0.02 13.82
CA ARG A 127 -11.85 0.76 14.31
C ARG A 127 -12.17 2.23 14.59
N SER A 128 -12.96 2.87 13.73
CA SER A 128 -13.39 4.26 13.92
C SER A 128 -14.31 4.41 15.15
N MET A 129 -15.20 3.42 15.39
CA MET A 129 -16.03 3.38 16.60
C MET A 129 -15.18 3.19 17.88
N HIS A 130 -14.19 2.29 17.87
CA HIS A 130 -13.26 2.10 18.98
C HIS A 130 -12.45 3.35 19.29
N LEU A 131 -12.10 4.13 18.26
CA LEU A 131 -11.42 5.39 18.44
C LEU A 131 -12.25 6.36 19.30
N TYR A 132 -13.54 6.49 19.00
CA TYR A 132 -14.42 7.43 19.70
C TYR A 132 -14.56 7.06 21.18
N THR A 133 -14.82 5.78 21.44
CA THR A 133 -14.99 5.24 22.79
C THR A 133 -13.69 5.33 23.60
N ARG A 134 -12.52 5.11 22.99
CA ARG A 134 -11.21 5.26 23.66
C ARG A 134 -10.86 6.72 23.96
N CYS A 135 -11.17 7.67 23.08
CA CYS A 135 -11.00 9.10 23.36
C CYS A 135 -11.88 9.54 24.55
N TYR A 136 -13.12 9.06 24.60
CA TYR A 136 -13.98 9.29 25.75
C TYR A 136 -13.38 8.70 27.04
N SER A 137 -12.88 7.45 27.01
CA SER A 137 -12.23 6.85 28.18
C SER A 137 -10.98 7.61 28.65
N GLY A 138 -10.19 8.14 27.72
CA GLY A 138 -9.03 8.97 28.02
C GLY A 138 -9.41 10.28 28.71
N ALA A 139 -10.46 10.96 28.22
CA ALA A 139 -11.00 12.18 28.83
C ALA A 139 -11.68 11.94 30.19
N ALA A 140 -12.39 10.82 30.34
CA ALA A 140 -13.20 10.52 31.51
C ALA A 140 -12.38 9.98 32.70
N GLY A 141 -11.17 9.47 32.50
CA GLY A 141 -10.27 8.97 33.54
C GLY A 141 -10.91 7.88 34.43
N VAL A 142 -10.63 6.62 34.10
CA VAL A 142 -11.13 5.36 34.73
C VAL A 142 -12.63 5.06 34.46
N PRO A 143 -13.01 3.82 34.11
CA PRO A 143 -14.42 3.44 33.90
C PRO A 143 -15.22 3.51 35.21
N GLY A 144 -16.42 4.13 35.19
CA GLY A 144 -17.39 4.01 36.29
C GLY A 144 -18.06 5.30 36.79
N THR A 145 -17.64 6.50 36.36
CA THR A 145 -18.29 7.76 36.77
C THR A 145 -19.12 8.37 35.65
N VAL A 146 -20.45 8.19 35.72
CA VAL A 146 -21.47 8.75 34.80
C VAL A 146 -21.62 10.29 34.89
N ALA A 147 -20.88 10.96 35.77
CA ALA A 147 -21.19 12.33 36.20
C ALA A 147 -20.24 13.46 35.75
N LYS A 148 -19.29 13.24 34.83
CA LYS A 148 -18.21 14.23 34.62
C LYS A 148 -18.49 15.40 33.65
N PHE A 149 -19.53 15.37 32.80
CA PHE A 149 -19.70 16.39 31.74
C PHE A 149 -21.16 16.85 31.42
N PRO A 150 -21.98 17.32 32.39
CA PRO A 150 -23.36 17.77 32.13
C PRO A 150 -23.49 18.87 31.04
N SER A 151 -22.55 19.81 31.03
CA SER A 151 -22.52 20.91 30.05
C SER A 151 -22.32 20.42 28.62
N VAL A 152 -21.53 19.37 28.41
CA VAL A 152 -21.22 18.84 27.08
C VAL A 152 -22.40 18.03 26.54
N TYR A 153 -23.13 17.30 27.38
CA TYR A 153 -24.39 16.66 26.99
C TYR A 153 -25.45 17.69 26.55
N ALA A 154 -25.62 18.78 27.32
CA ALA A 154 -26.56 19.84 26.97
C ALA A 154 -26.18 20.54 25.64
N ALA A 155 -24.89 20.84 25.46
CA ALA A 155 -24.39 21.42 24.22
C ALA A 155 -24.53 20.46 23.01
N THR A 156 -24.34 19.15 23.22
CA THR A 156 -24.55 18.14 22.19
C THR A 156 -26.02 18.09 21.75
N SER A 157 -26.96 18.12 22.70
CA SER A 157 -28.40 18.17 22.40
C SER A 157 -28.82 19.47 21.69
N ALA A 158 -28.16 20.59 21.99
CA ALA A 158 -28.37 21.85 21.28
C ALA A 158 -27.90 21.77 19.81
N LYS A 159 -26.71 21.22 19.55
CA LYS A 159 -26.18 20.97 18.18
C LYS A 159 -27.10 20.03 17.39
N TRP A 160 -27.59 18.98 18.04
CA TRP A 160 -28.55 18.05 17.43
C TRP A 160 -29.84 18.74 17.00
N SER A 161 -30.38 19.63 17.84
CA SER A 161 -31.65 20.31 17.59
C SER A 161 -31.57 21.45 16.57
N ASN A 162 -30.40 22.06 16.35
CA ASN A 162 -30.24 23.22 15.45
C ASN A 162 -29.01 23.11 14.49
N PRO A 163 -29.14 22.36 13.38
CA PRO A 163 -27.98 21.97 12.56
C PRO A 163 -27.44 22.97 11.48
N VAL A 164 -27.59 24.31 11.61
CA VAL A 164 -27.20 25.26 10.53
C VAL A 164 -26.05 26.22 10.91
N SER A 165 -24.91 26.14 10.17
CA SER A 165 -24.16 27.26 9.49
C SER A 165 -22.67 26.94 9.19
N ILE A 166 -22.33 26.37 8.03
CA ILE A 166 -21.09 26.67 7.25
C ILE A 166 -21.41 26.42 5.76
N LEU A 167 -21.97 27.44 5.10
CA LEU A 167 -21.91 27.62 3.65
C LEU A 167 -21.56 29.09 3.43
N ALA A 168 -20.26 29.38 3.43
CA ALA A 168 -19.66 30.52 2.75
C ALA A 168 -18.18 30.19 2.53
N GLU A 169 -17.77 30.33 1.27
CA GLU A 169 -16.41 30.24 0.71
C GLU A 169 -15.98 28.91 0.06
N SER A 170 -15.73 29.06 -1.25
CA SER A 170 -15.15 28.14 -2.25
C SER A 170 -16.05 27.08 -2.89
N SER A 171 -17.01 27.59 -3.67
CA SER A 171 -17.43 26.97 -4.92
C SER A 171 -16.26 26.85 -5.91
N SER A 172 -16.02 25.65 -6.44
CA SER A 172 -15.71 25.48 -7.87
C SER A 172 -16.33 24.17 -8.37
N SER A 173 -16.78 24.21 -9.63
CA SER A 173 -17.49 23.17 -10.41
C SER A 173 -19.02 23.03 -10.21
N THR A 174 -19.67 24.00 -10.84
CA THR A 174 -20.97 24.03 -11.54
C THR A 174 -21.61 22.71 -11.97
N CYS A 175 -22.95 22.64 -11.85
CA CYS A 175 -23.91 22.46 -12.95
C CYS A 175 -25.36 22.72 -12.48
N PRO A 176 -26.34 23.04 -13.36
CA PRO A 176 -27.06 24.31 -13.27
C PRO A 176 -28.60 24.24 -13.13
N ASN A 177 -29.17 25.45 -12.94
CA ASN A 177 -30.55 25.91 -13.20
C ASN A 177 -31.65 25.64 -12.15
N SER A 178 -32.17 26.72 -11.53
CA SER A 178 -33.31 27.48 -12.09
C SER A 178 -33.70 28.71 -11.23
N SER A 179 -33.66 29.89 -11.87
CA SER A 179 -34.60 31.04 -11.77
C SER A 179 -34.94 31.77 -10.45
N ALA A 180 -34.82 33.12 -10.55
CA ALA A 180 -35.65 34.20 -10.00
C ALA A 180 -35.34 34.85 -8.62
N VAL A 181 -34.39 35.82 -8.59
CA VAL A 181 -34.59 37.30 -8.44
C VAL A 181 -35.92 37.79 -7.82
N PRO A 182 -36.02 38.92 -7.04
CA PRO A 182 -35.02 39.68 -6.24
C PRO A 182 -35.52 40.34 -4.91
N ARG A 183 -34.63 41.12 -4.25
CA ARG A 183 -34.69 42.59 -3.96
C ARG A 183 -34.44 43.05 -2.49
N THR A 184 -33.42 43.93 -2.36
CA THR A 184 -33.30 45.17 -1.54
C THR A 184 -33.28 45.06 0.00
N SER A 185 -32.54 45.86 0.79
CA SER A 185 -31.73 47.07 0.58
C SER A 185 -31.10 47.51 1.93
N ASN A 186 -29.99 48.27 1.87
CA ASN A 186 -29.54 49.31 2.81
C ASN A 186 -29.10 48.85 4.23
N SER A 187 -28.10 49.43 4.91
CA SER A 187 -27.25 50.62 4.71
C SER A 187 -26.11 50.60 5.75
N GLN A 188 -24.94 51.11 5.36
CA GLN A 188 -23.84 51.63 6.20
C GLN A 188 -24.29 52.86 7.04
N PRO A 189 -23.49 53.56 7.90
CA PRO A 189 -21.99 53.73 7.89
C PRO A 189 -21.22 53.95 9.23
N GLU A 190 -19.86 53.96 9.11
CA GLU A 190 -18.83 54.84 9.77
C GLU A 190 -18.54 54.74 11.30
N LYS A 191 -17.37 55.02 11.91
CA LYS A 191 -15.96 55.43 11.57
C LYS A 191 -15.06 55.36 12.85
N LYS A 192 -13.74 55.13 12.67
CA LYS A 192 -12.53 55.63 13.42
C LYS A 192 -12.37 55.25 14.93
N SER A 193 -11.19 55.11 15.56
CA SER A 193 -9.81 55.63 15.39
C SER A 193 -8.74 54.81 16.17
N ASN A 194 -7.47 54.98 15.78
CA ASN A 194 -6.19 54.45 16.31
C ASN A 194 -5.90 54.61 17.82
N PHE A 195 -5.02 53.76 18.38
CA PHE A 195 -3.82 54.18 19.17
C PHE A 195 -2.79 53.03 19.33
N SER A 196 -1.51 53.40 19.42
CA SER A 196 -0.28 52.58 19.46
C SER A 196 0.44 52.79 20.80
N VAL A 197 1.03 51.75 21.42
CA VAL A 197 2.21 51.82 22.33
C VAL A 197 2.91 50.44 22.44
N GLN A 198 4.24 50.40 22.33
CA GLN A 198 5.18 49.34 22.82
C GLN A 198 6.07 49.93 23.96
N PRO A 199 7.05 49.21 24.56
CA PRO A 199 7.01 48.14 25.58
C PRO A 199 7.78 48.61 26.86
N PRO A 200 8.16 47.72 27.81
CA PRO A 200 9.59 47.74 28.19
C PRO A 200 10.22 46.39 28.64
N THR A 201 11.55 46.39 28.61
CA THR A 201 12.53 45.40 29.10
C THR A 201 13.03 45.71 30.52
N SER A 202 13.41 44.69 31.32
CA SER A 202 14.51 44.80 32.31
C SER A 202 15.10 43.44 32.79
N THR A 203 16.43 43.40 32.80
CA THR A 203 17.40 42.54 33.52
C THR A 203 17.32 42.72 35.05
N SER A 204 17.77 41.90 36.01
CA SER A 204 18.70 40.75 36.16
C SER A 204 18.61 40.20 37.61
N VAL A 205 19.08 38.96 37.87
CA VAL A 205 19.99 38.53 38.99
C VAL A 205 19.84 37.02 39.28
N LYS A 206 20.99 36.33 39.45
CA LYS A 206 21.18 34.90 39.75
C LYS A 206 21.07 34.58 41.25
N THR A 207 20.55 33.40 41.59
CA THR A 207 21.11 32.50 42.63
C THR A 207 20.66 31.05 42.43
N SER A 208 21.58 30.14 42.70
CA SER A 208 21.60 28.70 42.44
C SER A 208 20.83 27.84 43.44
N THR A 209 20.25 26.70 43.01
CA THR A 209 20.60 25.33 43.47
C THR A 209 19.68 24.24 42.86
N GLY A 210 20.30 23.25 42.19
CA GLY A 210 19.92 21.83 42.21
C GLY A 210 18.71 21.35 41.40
N SER A 211 18.88 21.10 40.10
CA SER A 211 18.03 20.17 39.33
C SER A 211 18.86 18.97 38.83
N VAL A 212 18.42 17.76 39.19
CA VAL A 212 18.81 16.53 38.49
C VAL A 212 17.67 16.23 37.52
N GLN A 213 17.85 16.59 36.25
CA GLN A 213 17.06 16.09 35.14
C GLN A 213 17.93 15.09 34.35
N GLY A 214 17.52 13.83 34.34
CA GLY A 214 18.08 12.83 33.45
C GLY A 214 17.58 13.06 32.03
N ALA A 215 18.41 13.67 31.18
CA ALA A 215 18.23 13.65 29.74
C ALA A 215 18.84 12.35 29.19
N SER A 216 18.07 11.55 28.47
CA SER A 216 18.59 10.43 27.68
C SER A 216 19.35 10.99 26.47
N PRO A 217 20.61 10.61 26.21
CA PRO A 217 21.37 11.15 25.08
C PRO A 217 20.85 10.55 23.77
N SER A 218 20.47 11.40 22.83
CA SER A 218 20.32 11.02 21.42
C SER A 218 21.71 10.81 20.81
N PHE A 219 22.13 9.57 20.61
CA PHE A 219 23.41 9.27 19.98
C PHE A 219 23.36 9.60 18.49
N VAL A 220 24.23 10.50 18.03
CA VAL A 220 24.47 10.75 16.60
C VAL A 220 25.54 9.77 16.14
N ARG A 221 25.20 8.88 15.20
CA ARG A 221 26.12 7.85 14.66
C ARG A 221 27.13 8.47 13.69
N ALA A 222 28.38 7.97 13.73
CA ALA A 222 29.37 8.28 12.70
C ALA A 222 29.03 7.59 11.38
N ILE A 223 29.03 8.36 10.28
CA ILE A 223 28.84 7.85 8.92
C ILE A 223 30.11 8.16 8.13
N LYS A 224 30.75 7.13 7.58
CA LYS A 224 31.83 7.23 6.61
C LYS A 224 31.22 7.13 5.21
N TYR A 225 31.00 8.27 4.58
CA TYR A 225 30.47 8.37 3.23
C TYR A 225 31.61 8.31 2.21
N ILE A 226 31.64 7.23 1.42
CA ILE A 226 32.73 6.93 0.48
C ILE A 226 32.27 7.28 -0.94
N THR A 227 32.94 8.25 -1.53
CA THR A 227 32.74 8.72 -2.92
C THR A 227 34.02 8.68 -3.75
N SER A 228 35.14 8.20 -3.18
CA SER A 228 36.43 8.10 -3.85
C SER A 228 37.06 6.71 -3.70
N ASN A 229 37.67 6.23 -4.79
CA ASN A 229 38.33 4.92 -4.85
C ASN A 229 39.48 4.74 -3.85
N SER A 230 40.15 5.81 -3.44
CA SER A 230 41.25 5.75 -2.47
C SER A 230 40.81 5.21 -1.10
N GLU A 231 39.54 5.37 -0.77
CA GLU A 231 38.98 5.01 0.55
C GLU A 231 38.45 3.57 0.59
N LEU A 232 38.25 2.92 -0.56
CA LEU A 232 37.75 1.54 -0.67
C LEU A 232 38.73 0.49 -0.12
N LYS A 233 40.04 0.77 -0.15
CA LYS A 233 41.06 -0.17 0.35
C LYS A 233 40.95 -0.46 1.85
N HIS A 234 40.36 0.47 2.61
CA HIS A 234 40.15 0.36 4.05
C HIS A 234 38.71 -0.01 4.40
N LEU A 235 37.92 -0.54 3.44
CA LEU A 235 36.51 -0.89 3.66
C LEU A 235 36.32 -1.96 4.75
N MET A 236 37.31 -2.87 4.89
CA MET A 236 37.26 -4.00 5.81
C MET A 236 37.87 -3.70 7.19
N GLU A 237 38.47 -2.53 7.40
CA GLU A 237 39.06 -2.17 8.69
C GLU A 237 37.96 -1.77 9.69
N GLY A 238 37.89 -2.50 10.80
CA GLY A 238 36.94 -2.21 11.89
C GLY A 238 35.51 -2.70 11.64
N VAL A 239 35.31 -3.59 10.67
CA VAL A 239 34.00 -4.21 10.41
C VAL A 239 33.67 -5.21 11.51
N SER A 240 32.47 -5.07 12.10
CA SER A 240 31.97 -5.96 13.16
C SER A 240 31.82 -7.41 12.67
N SER A 241 31.78 -8.37 13.60
CA SER A 241 31.58 -9.79 13.27
C SER A 241 30.20 -10.08 12.66
N ILE A 242 29.21 -9.21 12.91
CA ILE A 242 27.88 -9.25 12.31
C ILE A 242 27.62 -7.87 11.72
N VAL A 243 27.36 -7.82 10.41
CA VAL A 243 27.02 -6.59 9.71
C VAL A 243 25.75 -6.75 8.91
N GLY A 244 24.97 -5.68 8.86
CA GLY A 244 23.85 -5.56 7.96
C GLY A 244 24.28 -4.81 6.72
N VAL A 245 23.80 -5.27 5.58
CA VAL A 245 24.10 -4.73 4.26
C VAL A 245 22.79 -4.35 3.60
N HIS A 246 22.62 -3.06 3.34
CA HIS A 246 21.44 -2.51 2.69
C HIS A 246 21.82 -1.96 1.32
N ILE A 247 21.13 -2.42 0.28
CA ILE A 247 21.33 -2.04 -1.11
C ILE A 247 20.10 -1.27 -1.55
N GLN A 248 20.29 -0.01 -1.92
CA GLN A 248 19.21 0.89 -2.32
C GLN A 248 19.18 1.03 -3.84
N PHE A 249 17.97 0.96 -4.38
CA PHE A 249 17.64 1.26 -5.76
C PHE A 249 16.74 2.50 -5.81
N THR A 250 17.00 3.42 -6.72
CA THR A 250 16.22 4.67 -6.87
C THR A 250 14.99 4.51 -7.75
N GLU A 251 15.02 3.57 -8.71
CA GLU A 251 13.86 3.25 -9.53
C GLU A 251 13.09 2.05 -8.97
N GLU A 252 11.78 2.21 -8.75
CA GLU A 252 10.87 1.07 -8.61
C GLU A 252 10.49 0.59 -10.02
N ILE A 253 11.32 -0.24 -10.63
CA ILE A 253 10.96 -0.85 -11.91
C ILE A 253 9.86 -1.88 -11.63
N LEU A 254 8.62 -1.54 -12.01
CA LEU A 254 7.56 -2.52 -12.26
C LEU A 254 7.93 -3.25 -13.57
N ALA A 255 8.90 -4.16 -13.52
CA ALA A 255 9.44 -4.81 -14.69
C ALA A 255 8.32 -5.60 -15.40
N LEU A 256 8.09 -5.27 -16.67
CA LEU A 256 7.41 -6.18 -17.58
C LEU A 256 8.36 -7.35 -17.85
N PRO A 257 7.85 -8.60 -17.99
CA PRO A 257 8.70 -9.72 -18.39
C PRO A 257 9.42 -9.38 -19.70
N GLY A 258 10.76 -9.36 -19.68
CA GLY A 258 11.59 -9.17 -20.88
C GLY A 258 12.11 -7.75 -21.14
N GLN A 259 11.75 -6.74 -20.35
CA GLN A 259 12.44 -5.43 -20.36
C GLN A 259 13.32 -5.31 -19.13
N CYS A 260 14.63 -5.47 -19.32
CA CYS A 260 15.63 -5.37 -18.26
C CYS A 260 16.77 -4.45 -18.69
N ASP A 261 16.43 -3.22 -19.07
CA ASP A 261 17.44 -2.20 -19.37
C ASP A 261 17.75 -1.39 -18.10
N ASP A 262 19.00 -1.51 -17.68
CA ASP A 262 19.76 -0.68 -16.73
C ASP A 262 19.35 -0.52 -15.25
N ASP A 263 18.70 -1.52 -14.64
CA ASP A 263 18.49 -1.51 -13.18
C ASP A 263 19.83 -1.60 -12.41
N GLN A 264 20.23 -0.52 -11.73
CA GLN A 264 21.50 -0.42 -11.01
C GLN A 264 21.28 0.04 -9.56
N PRO A 265 21.92 -0.61 -8.57
CA PRO A 265 21.93 -0.08 -7.22
C PRO A 265 22.71 1.23 -7.16
N ASP A 266 22.17 2.21 -6.44
CA ASP A 266 22.76 3.54 -6.30
C ASP A 266 23.68 3.62 -5.09
N VAL A 267 23.25 2.99 -3.99
CA VAL A 267 23.89 3.12 -2.68
C VAL A 267 23.96 1.78 -1.98
N ILE A 268 25.12 1.48 -1.39
CA ILE A 268 25.28 0.34 -0.48
C ILE A 268 25.67 0.85 0.90
N SER A 269 24.94 0.46 1.93
CA SER A 269 25.28 0.75 3.32
C SER A 269 25.63 -0.51 4.09
N ILE A 270 26.72 -0.46 4.86
CA ILE A 270 27.25 -1.57 5.65
C ILE A 270 27.47 -1.07 7.09
N VAL A 271 26.82 -1.71 8.07
CA VAL A 271 26.90 -1.29 9.48
C VAL A 271 26.74 -2.50 10.40
N GLY A 272 27.47 -2.53 11.52
CA GLY A 272 27.24 -3.52 12.57
C GLY A 272 25.99 -3.27 13.42
N ALA A 273 25.66 -4.25 14.27
CA ALA A 273 24.44 -4.23 15.09
C ALA A 273 24.49 -3.18 16.23
N ASN A 274 25.69 -2.79 16.68
CA ASN A 274 25.83 -1.83 17.77
C ASN A 274 25.53 -0.42 17.26
N PRO A 275 24.66 0.37 17.91
CA PRO A 275 24.38 1.77 17.55
C PRO A 275 25.60 2.66 17.37
N LEU A 276 26.71 2.34 18.06
CA LEU A 276 27.97 3.07 18.01
C LEU A 276 28.88 2.67 16.84
N ASP A 277 28.57 1.58 16.14
CA ASP A 277 29.35 1.14 14.98
C ASP A 277 29.29 2.20 13.88
N THR A 278 30.45 2.48 13.26
CA THR A 278 30.52 3.44 12.16
C THR A 278 29.82 2.85 10.94
N ALA A 279 28.88 3.60 10.37
CA ALA A 279 28.20 3.19 9.16
C ALA A 279 29.05 3.55 7.95
N ILE A 280 29.30 2.58 7.06
CA ILE A 280 29.92 2.83 5.77
C ILE A 280 28.81 2.97 4.74
N VAL A 281 28.84 4.04 3.93
CA VAL A 281 27.89 4.28 2.85
C VAL A 281 28.66 4.51 1.56
N LEU A 282 28.47 3.62 0.58
CA LEU A 282 29.12 3.65 -0.72
C LEU A 282 28.19 4.28 -1.75
N GLN A 283 28.67 5.29 -2.45
CA GLN A 283 27.98 5.95 -3.55
C GLN A 283 28.44 5.35 -4.88
N LEU A 284 27.65 4.44 -5.47
CA LEU A 284 28.15 3.56 -6.54
C LEU A 284 28.45 4.27 -7.86
N ASP A 285 27.69 5.32 -8.21
CA ASP A 285 27.92 6.10 -9.43
C ASP A 285 29.23 6.92 -9.41
N SER A 286 29.82 7.10 -8.23
CA SER A 286 31.04 7.88 -8.02
C SER A 286 32.28 7.00 -7.86
N LEU A 287 32.12 5.67 -7.87
CA LEU A 287 33.17 4.70 -7.59
C LEU A 287 33.47 3.81 -8.80
N ASP A 288 34.71 3.32 -8.85
CA ASP A 288 35.11 2.32 -9.83
C ASP A 288 34.46 0.98 -9.49
N GLN A 289 33.63 0.50 -10.42
CA GLN A 289 32.83 -0.71 -10.24
C GLN A 289 33.69 -1.95 -9.93
N ALA A 290 34.85 -2.09 -10.57
CA ALA A 290 35.73 -3.23 -10.35
C ALA A 290 36.30 -3.23 -8.92
N GLN A 291 36.69 -2.07 -8.39
CA GLN A 291 37.14 -1.94 -7.00
C GLN A 291 36.02 -2.20 -5.99
N VAL A 292 34.81 -1.69 -6.24
CA VAL A 292 33.65 -1.97 -5.39
C VAL A 292 33.38 -3.48 -5.34
N PHE A 293 33.37 -4.16 -6.49
CA PHE A 293 33.09 -5.60 -6.54
C PHE A 293 34.19 -6.44 -5.92
N SER A 294 35.45 -6.05 -6.06
CA SER A 294 36.55 -6.66 -5.32
C SER A 294 36.35 -6.58 -3.81
N ALA A 295 35.91 -5.41 -3.32
CA ALA A 295 35.66 -5.19 -1.90
C ALA A 295 34.43 -5.97 -1.39
N LEU A 296 33.32 -5.96 -2.14
CA LEU A 296 32.11 -6.75 -1.82
C LEU A 296 32.38 -8.25 -1.86
N LYS A 297 33.15 -8.73 -2.84
CA LYS A 297 33.57 -10.14 -2.92
C LYS A 297 34.37 -10.55 -1.69
N THR A 298 35.30 -9.69 -1.25
CA THR A 298 36.07 -9.91 -0.02
C THR A 298 35.15 -9.99 1.21
N LEU A 299 34.18 -9.08 1.32
CA LEU A 299 33.22 -9.04 2.43
C LEU A 299 32.32 -10.28 2.47
N PHE A 300 31.70 -10.65 1.33
CA PHE A 300 30.73 -11.75 1.25
C PHE A 300 31.37 -13.13 1.26
N ALA A 301 32.66 -13.24 0.91
CA ALA A 301 33.41 -14.49 1.00
C ALA A 301 34.08 -14.68 2.38
N ASN A 302 34.05 -13.70 3.27
CA ASN A 302 34.72 -13.78 4.57
C ASN A 302 33.92 -14.64 5.57
N PRO A 303 34.42 -15.81 6.01
CA PRO A 303 33.70 -16.65 6.96
C PRO A 303 33.66 -16.08 8.38
N ALA A 304 34.52 -15.12 8.72
CA ALA A 304 34.53 -14.50 10.05
C ALA A 304 33.43 -13.45 10.25
N THR A 305 32.77 -13.03 9.17
CA THR A 305 31.73 -12.00 9.18
C THR A 305 30.39 -12.59 8.76
N VAL A 306 29.33 -12.32 9.53
CA VAL A 306 27.96 -12.63 9.13
C VAL A 306 27.39 -11.42 8.41
N ASN A 307 27.06 -11.59 7.13
CA ASN A 307 26.50 -10.54 6.27
C ASN A 307 24.99 -10.69 6.20
N VAL A 308 24.26 -9.73 6.78
CA VAL A 308 22.80 -9.81 6.92
C VAL A 308 22.13 -8.85 5.95
N MET A 309 21.20 -9.35 5.16
CA MET A 309 20.43 -8.60 4.17
C MET A 309 18.96 -8.96 4.31
N HIS A 310 18.09 -8.26 3.58
CA HIS A 310 16.66 -8.59 3.47
C HIS A 310 16.25 -8.59 2.01
N ASP A 311 15.57 -9.65 1.58
CA ASP A 311 15.00 -9.81 0.24
C ASP A 311 16.01 -9.47 -0.88
N PHE A 312 17.16 -10.13 -0.88
CA PHE A 312 18.24 -9.76 -1.79
C PHE A 312 18.06 -10.25 -3.23
N HIS A 313 16.89 -10.74 -3.65
CA HIS A 313 16.70 -11.31 -4.99
C HIS A 313 17.13 -10.33 -6.09
N ARG A 314 16.60 -9.10 -6.04
CA ARG A 314 16.95 -8.03 -6.97
C ARG A 314 18.44 -7.69 -6.91
N ALA A 315 18.99 -7.56 -5.70
CA ALA A 315 20.41 -7.26 -5.48
C ALA A 315 21.33 -8.35 -6.03
N ALA A 316 21.04 -9.62 -5.79
CA ALA A 316 21.81 -10.76 -6.27
C ALA A 316 21.90 -10.75 -7.80
N PHE A 317 20.76 -10.60 -8.46
CA PHE A 317 20.70 -10.55 -9.92
C PHE A 317 21.45 -9.33 -10.51
N CYS A 318 21.16 -8.12 -10.02
CA CYS A 318 21.79 -6.90 -10.51
C CYS A 318 23.31 -6.92 -10.33
N LEU A 319 23.80 -7.33 -9.15
CA LEU A 319 25.23 -7.40 -8.88
C LEU A 319 25.93 -8.48 -9.72
N HIS A 320 25.31 -9.66 -9.88
CA HIS A 320 25.85 -10.72 -10.72
C HIS A 320 25.97 -10.28 -12.18
N ARG A 321 24.92 -9.68 -12.75
CA ARG A 321 24.91 -9.18 -14.15
C ARG A 321 26.03 -8.19 -14.42
N LYS A 322 26.37 -7.36 -13.43
CA LYS A 322 27.43 -6.35 -13.53
C LYS A 322 28.83 -6.97 -13.34
N GLY A 323 28.94 -8.23 -12.93
CA GLY A 323 30.20 -8.99 -12.84
C GLY A 323 30.62 -9.39 -11.42
N LEU A 324 29.75 -9.25 -10.41
CA LEU A 324 30.01 -9.79 -9.08
C LEU A 324 29.78 -11.31 -9.06
N ASP A 325 30.84 -12.07 -9.29
CA ASP A 325 30.86 -13.51 -9.09
C ASP A 325 31.45 -13.85 -7.71
N VAL A 326 30.61 -14.31 -6.80
CA VAL A 326 30.96 -14.57 -5.40
C VAL A 326 30.25 -15.80 -4.86
N GLU A 327 31.01 -16.66 -4.20
CA GLU A 327 30.47 -17.71 -3.35
C GLU A 327 30.22 -17.14 -1.96
N LEU A 328 28.96 -17.05 -1.56
CA LEU A 328 28.58 -16.46 -0.29
C LEU A 328 29.02 -17.35 0.90
N ARG A 329 29.65 -16.71 1.90
CA ARG A 329 30.01 -17.32 3.18
C ARG A 329 29.34 -16.53 4.30
N ASN A 330 28.53 -17.21 5.12
CA ASN A 330 27.77 -16.60 6.22
C ASN A 330 26.92 -15.39 5.82
N CYS A 331 26.39 -15.39 4.60
CA CYS A 331 25.39 -14.43 4.19
C CYS A 331 23.99 -14.94 4.55
N ILE A 332 23.19 -14.07 5.17
CA ILE A 332 21.86 -14.40 5.68
C ILE A 332 20.86 -13.43 5.08
N ASP A 333 19.83 -13.97 4.43
CA ASP A 333 18.62 -13.24 4.11
C ASP A 333 17.65 -13.34 5.31
N LEU A 334 17.30 -12.20 5.88
CA LEU A 334 16.38 -12.10 7.01
C LEU A 334 14.97 -12.59 6.68
N GLN A 335 14.54 -12.45 5.43
CA GLN A 335 13.25 -12.96 5.02
C GLN A 335 13.26 -14.49 5.06
N VAL A 336 14.28 -15.15 4.48
CA VAL A 336 14.47 -16.61 4.62
C VAL A 336 14.51 -17.02 6.08
N ALA A 337 15.30 -16.31 6.89
CA ALA A 337 15.48 -16.64 8.28
C ALA A 337 14.15 -16.57 9.04
N TYR A 338 13.36 -15.52 8.83
CA TYR A 338 12.06 -15.38 9.48
C TYR A 338 11.08 -16.46 9.04
N GLU A 339 10.93 -16.67 7.74
CA GLU A 339 9.97 -17.64 7.17
C GLU A 339 10.35 -19.09 7.51
N ASN A 340 11.62 -19.36 7.81
CA ASN A 340 12.05 -20.70 8.22
C ASN A 340 12.06 -20.91 9.75
N ILE A 341 12.38 -19.88 10.53
CA ILE A 341 12.56 -19.98 11.99
C ILE A 341 11.28 -19.61 12.76
N VAL A 342 10.54 -18.61 12.27
CA VAL A 342 9.46 -17.96 13.02
C VAL A 342 8.09 -18.40 12.51
N ASP A 343 7.83 -18.26 11.22
CA ASP A 343 6.53 -18.58 10.63
C ASP A 343 6.69 -19.20 9.23
N THR A 344 6.54 -20.52 9.16
CA THR A 344 6.65 -21.30 7.92
C THR A 344 5.46 -21.19 6.98
N ALA A 345 4.38 -20.51 7.40
CA ALA A 345 3.24 -20.23 6.54
C ALA A 345 3.34 -18.84 5.87
N GLU A 346 4.26 -17.99 6.36
CA GLU A 346 4.45 -16.65 5.79
C GLU A 346 5.30 -16.72 4.51
N LEU A 347 4.91 -15.91 3.53
CA LEU A 347 5.69 -15.61 2.35
C LEU A 347 5.83 -14.10 2.20
N HIS A 348 7.02 -13.66 1.82
CA HIS A 348 7.36 -12.24 1.67
C HIS A 348 7.37 -11.49 3.01
N ALA A 349 7.91 -12.11 4.06
CA ALA A 349 8.03 -11.50 5.37
C ALA A 349 8.73 -10.13 5.28
N SER A 350 7.95 -9.07 5.52
CA SER A 350 8.42 -7.69 5.43
C SER A 350 9.36 -7.36 6.59
N MET A 351 10.25 -6.39 6.37
CA MET A 351 11.08 -5.87 7.47
C MET A 351 10.25 -5.38 8.65
N LEU A 352 9.04 -4.84 8.43
CA LEU A 352 8.16 -4.42 9.53
C LEU A 352 7.70 -5.60 10.38
N GLN A 353 7.31 -6.72 9.76
CA GLN A 353 6.92 -7.95 10.47
C GLN A 353 8.09 -8.51 11.26
N ILE A 354 9.26 -8.64 10.63
CA ILE A 354 10.48 -9.17 11.26
C ILE A 354 10.88 -8.32 12.47
N VAL A 355 10.84 -7.01 12.32
CA VAL A 355 11.20 -6.07 13.38
C VAL A 355 10.21 -6.10 14.53
N GLU A 356 8.91 -6.15 14.25
CA GLU A 356 7.89 -6.21 15.29
C GLU A 356 8.00 -7.50 16.11
N PHE A 357 8.32 -8.61 15.45
CA PHE A 357 8.64 -9.87 16.12
C PHE A 357 9.89 -9.75 17.01
N CYS A 358 11.00 -9.23 16.48
CA CYS A 358 12.25 -9.06 17.22
C CYS A 358 12.08 -8.13 18.44
N LYS A 359 11.25 -7.08 18.32
CA LYS A 359 10.89 -6.21 19.45
C LYS A 359 10.15 -6.94 20.56
N GLY A 360 9.26 -7.86 20.20
CA GLY A 360 8.55 -8.71 21.16
C GLY A 360 9.50 -9.58 21.99
N MET A 361 10.65 -9.95 21.43
CA MET A 361 11.68 -10.74 22.13
C MET A 361 12.49 -9.91 23.13
N ASN A 362 12.72 -8.62 22.87
CA ASN A 362 13.53 -7.77 23.75
C ASN A 362 13.14 -6.29 23.70
N ALA A 363 12.31 -5.86 24.67
CA ALA A 363 11.76 -4.51 24.77
C ALA A 363 12.79 -3.39 25.10
N ASN A 364 14.02 -3.74 25.50
CA ASN A 364 15.04 -2.80 25.98
C ASN A 364 16.11 -2.43 24.93
N THR A 365 15.93 -2.79 23.66
CA THR A 365 16.98 -2.65 22.63
C THR A 365 16.92 -1.34 21.85
N SER A 366 18.08 -0.89 21.36
CA SER A 366 18.25 0.17 20.36
C SER A 366 17.39 -0.02 19.10
N LEU A 367 16.93 -1.26 18.87
CA LEU A 367 15.98 -1.64 17.82
C LEU A 367 14.73 -0.76 17.84
N ALA A 368 14.21 -0.36 19.00
CA ALA A 368 13.00 0.48 19.08
C ALA A 368 13.19 1.86 18.43
N GLN A 369 14.36 2.48 18.64
CA GLN A 369 14.72 3.79 18.06
C GLN A 369 15.01 3.69 16.55
N THR A 370 15.76 2.65 16.13
CA THR A 370 16.01 2.36 14.70
C THR A 370 14.69 2.08 13.96
N THR A 371 13.77 1.34 14.57
CA THR A 371 12.46 1.04 13.98
C THR A 371 11.58 2.27 13.85
N GLN A 372 11.58 3.17 14.83
CA GLN A 372 10.82 4.40 14.74
C GLN A 372 11.35 5.28 13.59
N SER A 373 12.67 5.28 13.39
CA SER A 373 13.32 5.94 12.26
C SER A 373 12.99 5.29 10.92
N PHE A 374 12.89 3.95 10.87
CA PHE A 374 12.45 3.18 9.69
C PHE A 374 10.99 3.49 9.33
N LYS A 375 10.06 3.36 10.30
CA LYS A 375 8.62 3.62 10.11
C LYS A 375 8.35 5.07 9.66
N ALA A 376 9.12 6.05 10.16
CA ALA A 376 8.98 7.45 9.78
C ALA A 376 9.43 7.78 8.34
N LYS A 377 10.26 6.91 7.73
CA LYS A 377 10.86 7.11 6.40
C LYS A 377 10.29 6.19 5.32
N LEU A 378 9.19 5.47 5.58
CA LEU A 378 8.42 4.72 4.58
C LEU A 378 7.69 5.61 3.55
N ARG A 379 7.91 6.92 3.57
CA ARG A 379 7.53 7.77 2.43
C ARG A 379 8.58 7.54 1.35
N PRO A 380 8.20 7.26 0.09
CA PRO A 380 9.17 7.26 -0.98
C PRO A 380 9.85 8.63 -0.95
N ALA A 381 11.17 8.64 -0.69
CA ALA A 381 11.94 9.85 -0.87
C ALA A 381 11.72 10.29 -2.31
N ASP A 382 11.48 11.59 -2.51
CA ASP A 382 11.29 12.15 -3.83
C ASP A 382 12.46 11.68 -4.73
N PRO A 383 12.22 11.07 -5.90
CA PRO A 383 13.28 10.62 -6.79
C PRO A 383 14.33 11.72 -7.07
N THR A 384 13.92 12.99 -7.01
CA THR A 384 14.82 14.14 -7.16
C THR A 384 15.79 14.31 -5.99
N GLU A 385 15.45 13.89 -4.76
CA GLU A 385 16.38 13.91 -3.62
C GLU A 385 17.56 12.95 -3.84
N TRP A 386 17.30 11.80 -4.44
CA TRP A 386 18.34 10.82 -4.78
C TRP A 386 19.26 11.25 -5.92
N ALA A 387 18.89 12.27 -6.70
CA ALA A 387 19.75 12.83 -7.74
C ALA A 387 20.82 13.80 -7.17
N HIS A 388 20.70 14.24 -5.92
CA HIS A 388 21.63 15.19 -5.33
C HIS A 388 23.01 14.58 -5.08
N ARG A 389 24.07 15.32 -5.42
CA ARG A 389 25.46 14.95 -5.12
C ARG A 389 26.17 16.11 -4.42
N PRO A 390 26.68 15.93 -3.18
CA PRO A 390 26.62 14.73 -2.35
C PRO A 390 25.19 14.41 -1.88
N LEU A 391 24.92 13.16 -1.49
CA LEU A 391 23.62 12.77 -0.96
C LEU A 391 23.28 13.55 0.32
N PRO A 392 22.02 13.96 0.51
CA PRO A 392 21.56 14.56 1.74
C PRO A 392 21.83 13.66 2.95
N GLU A 393 22.29 14.27 4.03
CA GLU A 393 22.57 13.60 5.31
C GLU A 393 21.35 12.85 5.88
N SER A 394 20.13 13.30 5.56
CA SER A 394 18.88 12.58 5.88
C SER A 394 18.80 11.20 5.22
N LEU A 395 19.24 11.08 3.96
CA LEU A 395 19.26 9.83 3.20
C LEU A 395 20.42 8.94 3.66
N LEU A 396 21.60 9.50 3.90
CA LEU A 396 22.74 8.76 4.45
C LEU A 396 22.38 8.07 5.78
N ARG A 397 21.72 8.80 6.69
CA ARG A 397 21.21 8.21 7.94
C ARG A 397 20.10 7.18 7.71
N MET A 398 19.29 7.33 6.66
CA MET A 398 18.25 6.35 6.35
C MET A 398 18.86 5.01 5.96
N VAL A 399 19.73 4.99 4.96
CA VAL A 399 20.35 3.75 4.47
C VAL A 399 21.20 3.08 5.55
N ALA A 400 21.91 3.87 6.37
CA ALA A 400 22.65 3.38 7.53
C ALA A 400 21.74 2.78 8.62
N ASN A 401 20.55 3.35 8.83
CA ASN A 401 19.59 2.80 9.78
C ASN A 401 18.97 1.50 9.26
N ASN A 402 18.68 1.41 7.96
CA ASN A 402 18.17 0.18 7.34
C ASN A 402 19.18 -0.97 7.49
N ALA A 403 20.45 -0.72 7.13
CA ALA A 403 21.52 -1.71 7.29
C ALA A 403 21.68 -2.15 8.75
N GLN A 404 21.76 -1.22 9.71
CA GLN A 404 21.85 -1.58 11.13
C GLN A 404 20.63 -2.37 11.61
N LEU A 405 19.43 -2.02 11.13
CA LEU A 405 18.20 -2.73 11.48
C LEU A 405 18.30 -4.21 11.09
N TYR A 406 18.91 -4.51 9.94
CA TYR A 406 19.13 -5.90 9.52
C TYR A 406 20.02 -6.64 10.51
N ALA A 407 21.18 -6.07 10.86
CA ALA A 407 22.10 -6.66 11.81
C ALA A 407 21.44 -6.90 13.19
N GLN A 408 20.68 -5.91 13.69
CA GLN A 408 19.99 -6.00 14.98
C GLN A 408 18.91 -7.08 14.99
N CYS A 409 18.11 -7.17 13.93
CA CYS A 409 17.10 -8.23 13.79
C CYS A 409 17.75 -9.62 13.77
N TYR A 410 18.85 -9.80 13.04
CA TYR A 410 19.55 -11.08 13.03
C TYR A 410 20.09 -11.47 14.39
N VAL A 411 20.65 -10.52 15.16
CA VAL A 411 21.12 -10.79 16.54
C VAL A 411 20.01 -11.33 17.43
N GLU A 412 18.76 -10.85 17.27
CA GLU A 412 17.62 -11.38 18.02
C GLU A 412 17.17 -12.74 17.49
N LEU A 413 17.05 -12.91 16.17
CA LEU A 413 16.68 -14.19 15.55
C LEU A 413 17.68 -15.30 15.84
N ALA A 414 18.98 -14.99 15.89
CA ALA A 414 20.04 -15.96 16.19
C ALA A 414 20.00 -16.52 17.62
N LYS A 415 19.23 -15.90 18.53
CA LYS A 415 18.99 -16.43 19.89
C LYS A 415 17.94 -17.54 19.89
N MET A 416 17.16 -17.67 18.83
CA MET A 416 16.12 -18.69 18.74
C MET A 416 16.75 -20.09 18.64
N PRO A 417 16.19 -21.09 19.35
CA PRO A 417 16.64 -22.47 19.26
C PRO A 417 16.09 -23.10 17.96
N ALA A 418 16.71 -22.78 16.82
CA ALA A 418 16.38 -23.44 15.55
C ALA A 418 17.57 -24.27 15.06
N SER A 419 17.33 -25.57 14.87
CA SER A 419 18.28 -26.60 14.42
C SER A 419 18.68 -26.48 12.94
N VAL A 420 18.33 -25.38 12.25
CA VAL A 420 18.49 -25.23 10.81
C VAL A 420 19.32 -23.99 10.51
N SER A 421 20.54 -24.20 10.01
CA SER A 421 21.36 -23.11 9.46
C SER A 421 20.64 -22.49 8.27
N CYS A 422 20.34 -21.19 8.33
CA CYS A 422 19.71 -20.46 7.23
C CYS A 422 20.72 -20.06 6.15
N GLY A 423 22.03 -20.10 6.44
CA GLY A 423 23.10 -19.75 5.49
C GLY A 423 23.03 -20.54 4.18
N PRO A 424 22.96 -21.88 4.21
CA PRO A 424 22.79 -22.68 2.99
C PRO A 424 21.55 -22.29 2.17
N MET A 425 20.41 -22.02 2.83
CA MET A 425 19.20 -21.59 2.14
C MET A 425 19.35 -20.20 1.53
N SER A 426 19.97 -19.25 2.23
CA SER A 426 20.30 -17.94 1.67
C SER A 426 21.27 -18.04 0.48
N ASN A 427 22.25 -18.95 0.52
CA ASN A 427 23.14 -19.18 -0.62
C ASN A 427 22.37 -19.70 -1.84
N VAL A 428 21.46 -20.65 -1.64
CA VAL A 428 20.57 -21.15 -2.70
C VAL A 428 19.67 -20.02 -3.22
N ARG A 429 19.16 -19.14 -2.35
CA ARG A 429 18.38 -17.96 -2.76
C ARG A 429 19.16 -17.10 -3.73
N TRP A 430 20.42 -16.83 -3.43
CA TRP A 430 21.28 -16.01 -4.27
C TRP A 430 21.43 -16.61 -5.67
N GLN A 431 21.64 -17.93 -5.76
CA GLN A 431 21.75 -18.65 -7.02
C GLN A 431 20.44 -18.61 -7.81
N TYR A 432 19.32 -18.97 -7.19
CA TYR A 432 18.01 -18.93 -7.84
C TYR A 432 17.58 -17.53 -8.23
N ALA A 433 17.94 -16.50 -7.46
CA ALA A 433 17.69 -15.12 -7.84
C ALA A 433 18.44 -14.74 -9.12
N ILE A 434 19.67 -15.24 -9.32
CA ILE A 434 20.42 -15.02 -10.57
C ILE A 434 19.71 -15.72 -11.75
N GLU A 435 19.36 -17.00 -11.58
CA GLU A 435 18.71 -17.80 -12.61
C GLU A 435 17.32 -17.26 -12.98
N ASN A 436 16.57 -16.77 -11.99
CA ASN A 436 15.22 -16.21 -12.13
C ASN A 436 15.20 -14.68 -12.34
N GLN A 437 16.33 -14.09 -12.74
CA GLN A 437 16.39 -12.66 -13.09
C GLN A 437 15.92 -11.69 -11.98
N GLY A 438 16.21 -12.03 -10.73
CA GLY A 438 15.83 -11.27 -9.55
C GLY A 438 14.39 -11.50 -9.10
N HIS A 439 13.64 -12.37 -9.78
CA HIS A 439 12.29 -12.75 -9.37
C HIS A 439 12.30 -13.84 -8.30
N GLN A 440 11.34 -13.71 -7.37
CA GLN A 440 11.09 -14.69 -6.34
C GLN A 440 10.41 -15.93 -6.95
N ALA A 441 10.77 -17.10 -6.42
CA ALA A 441 10.18 -18.37 -6.83
C ALA A 441 9.58 -19.10 -5.62
N ILE A 442 8.46 -19.76 -5.85
CA ILE A 442 7.72 -20.52 -4.85
C ILE A 442 7.78 -22.01 -5.16
N TRP A 443 7.76 -22.81 -4.10
CA TRP A 443 7.65 -24.27 -4.11
C TRP A 443 6.49 -24.68 -3.21
N PHE A 444 5.76 -25.73 -3.57
CA PHE A 444 4.67 -26.25 -2.76
C PHE A 444 5.15 -27.46 -1.96
N ASP A 445 5.13 -27.33 -0.63
CA ASP A 445 5.66 -28.33 0.30
C ASP A 445 4.67 -29.49 0.46
N LEU A 446 4.98 -30.63 -0.16
CA LEU A 446 4.15 -31.84 -0.17
C LEU A 446 3.83 -32.37 1.24
N ASP A 447 4.78 -32.24 2.17
CA ASP A 447 4.62 -32.72 3.55
C ASP A 447 3.81 -31.74 4.40
N ALA A 448 3.76 -30.48 4.00
CA ALA A 448 2.94 -29.44 4.60
C ALA A 448 1.64 -29.19 3.83
N ASP A 449 1.02 -30.22 3.23
CA ASP A 449 -0.24 -30.10 2.48
C ASP A 449 -0.20 -29.06 1.33
N ASN A 450 0.92 -29.07 0.58
CA ASN A 450 1.18 -28.14 -0.52
C ASN A 450 1.09 -26.67 -0.10
N GLN A 451 1.44 -26.34 1.14
CA GLN A 451 1.61 -24.95 1.55
C GLN A 451 2.76 -24.33 0.75
N PRO A 452 2.60 -23.09 0.26
CA PRO A 452 3.62 -22.45 -0.54
C PRO A 452 4.79 -22.03 0.36
N ARG A 453 6.01 -22.24 -0.14
CA ARG A 453 7.30 -21.94 0.50
C ARG A 453 8.20 -21.28 -0.53
N ASN A 454 9.25 -20.59 -0.09
CA ASN A 454 10.27 -20.15 -1.06
C ASN A 454 11.00 -21.36 -1.66
N LEU A 455 11.40 -21.25 -2.92
CA LEU A 455 12.06 -22.31 -3.66
C LEU A 455 13.33 -22.82 -2.96
N GLU A 456 14.05 -21.97 -2.23
CA GLU A 456 15.25 -22.39 -1.49
C GLU A 456 14.99 -23.45 -0.41
N TYR A 457 13.76 -23.48 0.11
CA TYR A 457 13.35 -24.50 1.05
C TYR A 457 13.42 -25.90 0.42
N PHE A 458 13.17 -26.01 -0.89
CA PHE A 458 13.29 -27.27 -1.63
C PHE A 458 14.69 -27.88 -1.54
N ALA A 459 15.75 -27.07 -1.61
CA ALA A 459 17.12 -27.56 -1.49
C ALA A 459 17.40 -28.10 -0.08
N SER A 460 16.92 -27.40 0.95
CA SER A 460 16.97 -27.82 2.35
C SER A 460 16.15 -29.10 2.59
N TYR A 461 14.98 -29.19 1.96
CA TYR A 461 14.08 -30.35 1.99
C TYR A 461 14.76 -31.59 1.41
N ASN A 462 15.32 -31.48 0.20
CA ASN A 462 16.04 -32.57 -0.45
C ASN A 462 17.25 -33.07 0.36
N GLY A 463 17.96 -32.17 1.03
CA GLY A 463 19.08 -32.55 1.91
C GLY A 463 18.66 -33.39 3.12
N ARG A 464 17.38 -33.39 3.49
CA ARG A 464 16.83 -34.18 4.61
C ARG A 464 16.15 -35.47 4.17
N MET A 465 15.85 -35.63 2.88
CA MET A 465 15.06 -36.76 2.38
C MET A 465 15.94 -37.89 1.80
N PRO A 466 15.57 -39.16 2.00
CA PRO A 466 16.31 -40.31 1.44
C PRO A 466 16.27 -40.36 -0.09
N LYS A 467 15.20 -39.82 -0.70
CA LYS A 467 15.00 -39.75 -2.15
C LYS A 467 14.78 -38.29 -2.52
N ALA A 468 15.80 -37.66 -3.10
CA ALA A 468 15.71 -36.29 -3.56
C ALA A 468 14.63 -36.16 -4.64
N VAL A 469 13.78 -35.16 -4.49
CA VAL A 469 12.88 -34.70 -5.55
C VAL A 469 13.73 -33.89 -6.52
N CYS A 470 13.65 -34.15 -7.82
CA CYS A 470 14.36 -33.35 -8.82
C CYS A 470 13.44 -32.26 -9.35
N LEU A 471 13.99 -31.05 -9.53
CA LEU A 471 13.32 -30.07 -10.38
C LEU A 471 13.25 -30.66 -11.81
N PRO A 472 12.15 -30.42 -12.54
CA PRO A 472 12.05 -30.86 -13.92
C PRO A 472 13.21 -30.29 -14.75
N ALA A 473 13.78 -31.11 -15.64
CA ALA A 473 14.97 -30.77 -16.43
C ALA A 473 14.80 -29.56 -17.37
N GLY A 474 13.57 -29.07 -17.52
CA GLY A 474 13.26 -27.78 -18.12
C GLY A 474 11.86 -27.33 -17.72
N ILE A 475 11.74 -26.10 -17.23
CA ILE A 475 10.45 -25.43 -17.07
C ILE A 475 10.10 -24.83 -18.44
N PRO A 476 9.00 -25.22 -19.08
CA PRO A 476 8.63 -24.63 -20.35
C PRO A 476 8.39 -23.13 -20.16
N THR A 477 9.10 -22.30 -20.92
CA THR A 477 8.98 -20.84 -20.84
C THR A 477 7.54 -20.43 -21.13
N LEU A 478 7.02 -19.50 -20.32
CA LEU A 478 5.72 -18.90 -20.60
C LEU A 478 5.82 -18.09 -21.89
N GLN A 479 4.95 -18.37 -22.84
CA GLN A 479 4.93 -17.67 -24.13
C GLN A 479 3.59 -16.94 -24.26
N LEU A 480 3.65 -15.62 -24.33
CA LEU A 480 2.49 -14.81 -24.63
C LEU A 480 2.19 -14.95 -26.12
N GLN A 481 1.03 -15.52 -26.46
CA GLN A 481 0.53 -15.62 -27.82
C GLN A 481 -0.66 -14.69 -27.98
N CYS A 482 -0.61 -13.83 -28.99
CA CYS A 482 -1.69 -12.95 -29.38
C CYS A 482 -1.67 -12.77 -30.89
N GLU A 483 -2.75 -13.16 -31.58
CA GLU A 483 -2.88 -13.01 -33.03
C GLU A 483 -3.77 -11.80 -33.32
N LEU A 484 -3.15 -10.62 -33.37
CA LEU A 484 -3.88 -9.35 -33.50
C LEU A 484 -4.42 -9.12 -34.90
N GLU A 485 -3.81 -9.73 -35.92
CA GLU A 485 -4.06 -9.48 -37.33
C GLU A 485 -5.56 -9.63 -37.63
N SER A 486 -6.14 -10.78 -37.25
CA SER A 486 -7.57 -11.04 -37.44
C SER A 486 -8.52 -10.05 -36.75
N LEU A 487 -8.07 -9.37 -35.70
CA LEU A 487 -8.84 -8.33 -35.01
C LEU A 487 -8.69 -6.98 -35.71
N LEU A 488 -7.48 -6.66 -36.16
CA LEU A 488 -7.18 -5.41 -36.86
C LEU A 488 -7.80 -5.39 -38.25
N ASP A 489 -7.85 -6.54 -38.94
CA ASP A 489 -8.53 -6.73 -40.23
C ASP A 489 -10.03 -6.35 -40.20
N LEU A 490 -10.63 -6.24 -39.00
CA LEU A 490 -12.02 -5.79 -38.87
C LEU A 490 -12.17 -4.28 -38.99
N LEU A 491 -11.10 -3.52 -38.77
CA LEU A 491 -11.10 -2.07 -38.68
C LEU A 491 -10.88 -1.42 -40.05
N PRO A 492 -11.33 -0.16 -40.23
CA PRO A 492 -10.87 0.65 -41.35
C PRO A 492 -9.34 0.82 -41.32
N ILE A 493 -8.74 0.90 -42.50
CA ILE A 493 -7.28 0.96 -42.67
C ILE A 493 -6.64 2.11 -41.89
N GLU A 494 -7.33 3.26 -41.76
CA GLU A 494 -6.80 4.40 -41.03
C GLU A 494 -6.62 4.12 -39.53
N TYR A 495 -7.52 3.31 -38.94
CA TYR A 495 -7.44 2.92 -37.53
C TYR A 495 -6.42 1.83 -37.30
N GLU A 496 -6.31 0.89 -38.24
CA GLU A 496 -5.25 -0.13 -38.24
C GLU A 496 -3.88 0.53 -38.29
N ASP A 497 -3.62 1.41 -39.26
CA ASP A 497 -2.34 2.13 -39.42
C ASP A 497 -1.97 2.91 -38.15
N ALA A 498 -2.95 3.59 -37.53
CA ALA A 498 -2.75 4.33 -36.29
C ALA A 498 -2.40 3.42 -35.10
N ILE A 499 -2.92 2.18 -35.06
CA ILE A 499 -2.56 1.18 -34.05
C ILE A 499 -1.17 0.61 -34.32
N LEU A 500 -0.84 0.31 -35.58
CA LEU A 500 0.47 -0.22 -35.98
C LEU A 500 1.60 0.78 -35.69
N ALA A 501 1.31 2.08 -35.70
CA ALA A 501 2.25 3.14 -35.33
C ALA A 501 2.55 3.22 -33.81
N ILE A 502 1.84 2.47 -32.96
CA ILE A 502 2.08 2.46 -31.52
C ILE A 502 3.26 1.54 -31.18
N ASP A 503 4.26 2.10 -30.48
CA ASP A 503 5.41 1.35 -29.99
C ASP A 503 4.98 0.13 -29.15
N ASP A 504 5.39 -1.07 -29.61
CA ASP A 504 5.13 -2.35 -28.93
C ASP A 504 3.62 -2.64 -28.74
N TYR A 505 2.82 -2.32 -29.76
CA TYR A 505 1.36 -2.51 -29.72
C TYR A 505 0.94 -3.97 -29.45
N HIS A 506 1.66 -4.97 -29.95
CA HIS A 506 1.38 -6.39 -29.70
C HIS A 506 1.29 -6.72 -28.19
N ASN A 507 2.18 -6.14 -27.38
CA ASN A 507 2.21 -6.38 -25.94
C ASN A 507 1.36 -5.38 -25.15
N LYS A 508 1.17 -4.15 -25.67
CA LYS A 508 0.52 -3.06 -24.92
C LYS A 508 -0.96 -2.87 -25.21
N LEU A 509 -1.45 -3.19 -26.40
CA LEU A 509 -2.84 -2.91 -26.79
C LEU A 509 -3.82 -3.70 -25.90
N VAL A 510 -4.78 -3.01 -25.28
CA VAL A 510 -5.74 -3.62 -24.35
C VAL A 510 -7.14 -3.61 -24.95
N ASP A 511 -7.64 -2.42 -25.25
CA ASP A 511 -9.00 -2.20 -25.73
C ASP A 511 -8.99 -1.20 -26.89
N ILE A 512 -9.84 -1.41 -27.88
CA ILE A 512 -10.15 -0.49 -28.98
C ILE A 512 -11.58 -0.01 -28.76
N CYS A 513 -11.76 1.29 -28.59
CA CYS A 513 -13.04 1.91 -28.23
C CYS A 513 -13.56 2.80 -29.37
N LEU A 514 -14.72 2.43 -29.91
CA LEU A 514 -15.34 3.09 -31.06
C LEU A 514 -16.79 3.43 -30.71
N ASP A 515 -17.09 4.72 -30.56
CA ASP A 515 -18.44 5.21 -30.24
C ASP A 515 -18.83 6.24 -31.30
N VAL A 516 -20.00 6.07 -31.95
CA VAL A 516 -20.48 7.05 -32.95
C VAL A 516 -20.50 8.46 -32.35
N GLY A 517 -19.92 9.41 -33.08
CA GLY A 517 -19.83 10.81 -32.68
C GLY A 517 -18.68 11.11 -31.70
N ARG A 518 -17.80 10.15 -31.41
CA ARG A 518 -16.58 10.35 -30.59
C ARG A 518 -15.32 10.04 -31.37
N ILE A 519 -14.22 10.64 -30.97
CA ILE A 519 -12.90 10.33 -31.52
C ILE A 519 -12.54 8.89 -31.12
N PRO A 520 -12.17 8.02 -32.06
CA PRO A 520 -11.76 6.64 -31.77
C PRO A 520 -10.46 6.63 -30.96
N TYR A 521 -10.35 5.71 -30.01
CA TYR A 521 -9.14 5.60 -29.19
C TYR A 521 -8.89 4.17 -28.71
N VAL A 522 -7.64 3.91 -28.34
CA VAL A 522 -7.22 2.64 -27.73
C VAL A 522 -6.65 2.85 -26.34
N TYR A 523 -6.67 1.79 -25.54
CA TYR A 523 -5.94 1.71 -24.29
C TYR A 523 -4.65 0.91 -24.47
N THR A 524 -3.52 1.47 -23.99
CA THR A 524 -2.18 0.88 -24.08
C THR A 524 -1.57 0.70 -22.69
N GLY A 525 -1.94 -0.36 -21.96
CA GLY A 525 -1.51 -0.57 -20.57
C GLY A 525 -1.89 0.59 -19.62
N LYS A 526 -1.78 0.40 -18.29
CA LYS A 526 -1.91 1.42 -17.19
C LYS A 526 -2.85 2.64 -17.44
N LYS A 527 -3.96 2.48 -18.16
CA LYS A 527 -4.93 3.53 -18.57
C LYS A 527 -4.39 4.62 -19.50
N GLN A 528 -3.29 4.40 -20.21
CA GLN A 528 -2.87 5.32 -21.27
C GLN A 528 -3.85 5.22 -22.43
N ARG A 529 -4.35 6.37 -22.91
CA ARG A 529 -5.23 6.47 -24.08
C ARG A 529 -4.47 7.04 -25.26
N VAL A 530 -4.54 6.37 -26.40
CA VAL A 530 -4.00 6.86 -27.67
C VAL A 530 -5.18 7.08 -28.61
N MET A 531 -5.31 8.29 -29.16
CA MET A 531 -6.35 8.61 -30.13
C MET A 531 -5.94 8.03 -31.48
N LEU A 532 -6.88 7.42 -32.21
CA LEU A 532 -6.62 6.83 -33.54
C LEU A 532 -6.83 7.83 -34.68
N SER A 533 -7.30 9.04 -34.38
CA SER A 533 -7.57 10.08 -35.37
C SER A 533 -6.81 11.35 -35.03
N GLU A 534 -5.86 11.73 -35.89
CA GLU A 534 -5.01 12.92 -35.71
C GLU A 534 -5.75 14.23 -36.00
N ASN A 535 -6.69 14.20 -36.94
CA ASN A 535 -7.49 15.36 -37.34
C ASN A 535 -8.73 15.58 -36.45
N GLY A 536 -8.94 14.72 -35.46
CA GLY A 536 -10.09 14.77 -34.56
C GLY A 536 -11.40 14.30 -35.20
N ALA A 537 -11.35 13.60 -36.34
CA ALA A 537 -12.52 12.96 -36.94
C ALA A 537 -13.16 11.98 -35.95
N THR A 538 -14.49 12.01 -35.89
CA THR A 538 -15.29 11.15 -35.03
C THR A 538 -15.72 9.89 -35.77
N VAL A 539 -15.94 8.80 -35.03
CA VAL A 539 -16.51 7.56 -35.57
C VAL A 539 -17.88 7.86 -36.16
N THR A 540 -18.08 7.48 -37.42
CA THR A 540 -19.37 7.59 -38.10
C THR A 540 -20.15 6.28 -38.01
N LYS A 541 -21.43 6.31 -38.37
CA LYS A 541 -22.26 5.11 -38.38
C LYS A 541 -21.79 4.11 -39.45
N GLU A 542 -21.36 4.62 -40.59
CA GLU A 542 -20.85 3.83 -41.72
C GLU A 542 -19.63 3.00 -41.31
N ILE A 543 -18.75 3.56 -40.47
CA ILE A 543 -17.59 2.86 -39.92
C ILE A 543 -18.01 1.68 -39.02
N ILE A 544 -19.05 1.87 -38.20
CA ILE A 544 -19.58 0.77 -37.36
C ILE A 544 -20.20 -0.32 -38.23
N GLU A 545 -20.93 0.06 -39.28
CA GLU A 545 -21.53 -0.88 -40.25
C GLU A 545 -20.46 -1.66 -41.03
N GLU A 546 -19.38 -1.00 -41.43
CA GLU A 546 -18.21 -1.63 -42.07
C GLU A 546 -17.59 -2.70 -41.17
N ILE A 547 -17.32 -2.36 -39.91
CA ILE A 547 -16.73 -3.30 -38.94
C ILE A 547 -17.64 -4.51 -38.69
N ILE A 548 -18.96 -4.28 -38.56
CA ILE A 548 -19.94 -5.37 -38.38
C ILE A 548 -19.98 -6.24 -39.64
N THR A 549 -19.84 -5.65 -40.83
CA THR A 549 -19.77 -6.40 -42.09
C THR A 549 -18.52 -7.28 -42.13
N ASN A 550 -17.36 -6.73 -41.78
CA ASN A 550 -16.09 -7.46 -41.71
C ASN A 550 -16.13 -8.61 -40.68
N LEU A 551 -16.84 -8.42 -39.57
CA LEU A 551 -17.08 -9.47 -38.58
C LEU A 551 -17.91 -10.65 -39.12
N GLY A 552 -18.60 -10.49 -40.24
CA GLY A 552 -19.51 -11.48 -40.83
C GLY A 552 -20.99 -11.20 -40.55
N GLY A 553 -21.33 -9.95 -40.23
CA GLY A 553 -22.70 -9.47 -40.02
C GLY A 553 -23.20 -9.61 -38.58
N GLU A 554 -24.36 -9.00 -38.30
CA GLU A 554 -24.93 -8.96 -36.93
C GLU A 554 -25.23 -10.33 -36.33
N MET A 555 -25.45 -11.36 -37.16
CA MET A 555 -25.71 -12.74 -36.72
C MET A 555 -24.53 -13.41 -36.01
N ARG A 556 -23.33 -12.82 -36.08
CA ARG A 556 -22.16 -13.24 -35.29
C ARG A 556 -22.18 -12.70 -33.86
N ILE A 557 -23.06 -11.75 -33.56
CA ILE A 557 -23.23 -11.14 -32.23
C ILE A 557 -24.28 -11.96 -31.47
N GLY A 558 -23.89 -12.52 -30.33
CA GLY A 558 -24.79 -13.25 -29.45
C GLY A 558 -25.74 -12.32 -28.67
N ASP A 559 -26.74 -12.93 -28.03
CA ASP A 559 -27.80 -12.23 -27.28
C ASP A 559 -27.26 -11.37 -26.10
N ASP A 560 -26.03 -11.61 -25.65
CA ASP A 560 -25.37 -10.80 -24.61
C ASP A 560 -24.62 -9.58 -25.17
N ASN A 561 -24.86 -9.24 -26.45
CA ASN A 561 -24.18 -8.19 -27.22
C ASN A 561 -22.67 -8.41 -27.34
N ARG A 562 -22.25 -9.66 -27.51
CA ARG A 562 -20.84 -10.00 -27.69
C ARG A 562 -20.60 -10.88 -28.90
N ALA A 563 -19.44 -10.68 -29.51
CA ALA A 563 -18.87 -11.57 -30.51
C ALA A 563 -17.43 -11.91 -30.13
N GLY A 564 -16.96 -13.05 -30.61
CA GLY A 564 -15.55 -13.44 -30.59
C GLY A 564 -15.05 -13.64 -32.02
N ILE A 565 -13.74 -13.79 -32.16
CA ILE A 565 -13.10 -14.24 -33.40
C ILE A 565 -12.79 -15.73 -33.23
N ASP A 566 -13.13 -16.54 -34.23
CA ASP A 566 -12.98 -17.99 -34.15
C ASP A 566 -11.53 -18.37 -33.81
N ARG A 567 -11.36 -19.28 -32.83
CA ARG A 567 -10.06 -19.75 -32.31
C ARG A 567 -9.19 -18.69 -31.63
N GLN A 568 -9.70 -17.48 -31.43
CA GLN A 568 -9.00 -16.41 -30.72
C GLN A 568 -9.70 -16.03 -29.42
N LEU A 569 -8.97 -15.34 -28.54
CA LEU A 569 -9.49 -14.88 -27.24
C LEU A 569 -10.04 -13.44 -27.29
N HIS A 570 -10.04 -12.81 -28.46
CA HIS A 570 -10.57 -11.46 -28.65
C HIS A 570 -12.06 -11.41 -28.36
N ARG A 571 -12.50 -10.30 -27.78
CA ARG A 571 -13.91 -10.08 -27.45
C ARG A 571 -14.38 -8.74 -27.97
N ILE A 572 -15.41 -8.75 -28.79
CA ILE A 572 -16.05 -7.56 -29.35
C ILE A 572 -17.36 -7.37 -28.60
N SER A 573 -17.41 -6.35 -27.75
CA SER A 573 -18.61 -5.93 -27.04
C SER A 573 -19.32 -4.83 -27.81
N VAL A 574 -20.61 -5.05 -28.08
CA VAL A 574 -21.43 -4.17 -28.90
C VAL A 574 -22.34 -3.34 -28.01
N MET A 575 -22.52 -2.06 -28.35
CA MET A 575 -23.43 -1.15 -27.68
C MET A 575 -24.58 -0.81 -28.62
N ARG A 576 -25.81 -1.06 -28.15
CA ARG A 576 -27.04 -0.88 -28.93
C ARG A 576 -27.93 0.20 -28.34
N THR A 577 -28.64 0.91 -29.21
CA THR A 577 -29.67 1.86 -28.83
C THR A 577 -30.93 1.11 -28.35
N LYS A 578 -31.94 1.86 -27.89
CA LYS A 578 -33.25 1.26 -27.53
C LYS A 578 -34.01 0.70 -28.73
N THR A 579 -33.63 1.08 -29.94
CA THR A 579 -34.19 0.54 -31.19
C THR A 579 -33.33 -0.58 -31.77
N ASP A 580 -32.45 -1.15 -30.93
CA ASP A 580 -31.55 -2.27 -31.26
C ASP A 580 -30.46 -1.97 -32.30
N GLU A 581 -30.30 -0.70 -32.67
CA GLU A 581 -29.25 -0.27 -33.61
C GLU A 581 -27.89 -0.22 -32.91
N VAL A 582 -26.86 -0.79 -33.54
CA VAL A 582 -25.49 -0.71 -33.02
C VAL A 582 -24.93 0.71 -33.21
N TYR A 583 -24.46 1.31 -32.13
CA TYR A 583 -23.87 2.67 -32.15
C TYR A 583 -22.44 2.73 -31.59
N GLY A 584 -21.89 1.60 -31.13
CA GLY A 584 -20.53 1.55 -30.67
C GLY A 584 -20.03 0.14 -30.38
N LEU A 585 -18.71 0.01 -30.31
CA LEU A 585 -17.97 -1.23 -30.17
C LEU A 585 -16.82 -1.03 -29.19
N THR A 586 -16.58 -2.03 -28.36
CA THR A 586 -15.33 -2.16 -27.60
C THR A 586 -14.71 -3.51 -27.92
N MET A 587 -13.55 -3.49 -28.59
CA MET A 587 -12.81 -4.70 -28.91
C MET A 587 -11.69 -4.89 -27.90
N ARG A 588 -11.77 -5.94 -27.11
CA ARG A 588 -10.74 -6.29 -26.13
C ARG A 588 -9.78 -7.31 -26.71
N VAL A 589 -8.49 -7.00 -26.61
CA VAL A 589 -7.39 -7.89 -27.02
C VAL A 589 -7.28 -9.05 -26.05
N GLY A 590 -7.56 -10.27 -26.51
CA GLY A 590 -7.35 -11.50 -25.74
C GLY A 590 -5.97 -12.07 -26.02
N ARG A 591 -5.31 -12.56 -24.98
CA ARG A 591 -3.96 -13.14 -25.06
C ARG A 591 -3.95 -14.49 -24.38
N ALA A 592 -3.27 -15.46 -24.98
CA ALA A 592 -3.04 -16.77 -24.38
C ALA A 592 -1.63 -16.81 -23.79
N LEU A 593 -1.50 -17.21 -22.53
CA LEU A 593 -0.18 -17.48 -21.94
C LEU A 593 0.06 -18.98 -22.02
N ARG A 594 0.78 -19.43 -23.06
CA ARG A 594 1.12 -20.85 -23.22
C ARG A 594 2.01 -21.31 -22.07
N ASN A 595 1.86 -22.58 -21.74
CA ASN A 595 2.58 -23.26 -20.65
C ASN A 595 2.23 -22.76 -19.24
N ALA A 596 1.27 -21.83 -19.09
CA ALA A 596 0.84 -21.36 -17.77
C ALA A 596 0.31 -22.50 -16.88
N ALA A 597 -0.41 -23.47 -17.46
CA ALA A 597 -0.89 -24.64 -16.74
C ALA A 597 0.24 -25.57 -16.25
N CYS A 598 1.42 -25.54 -16.89
CA CYS A 598 2.58 -26.33 -16.46
C CYS A 598 3.03 -25.95 -15.05
N VAL A 599 2.82 -24.69 -14.65
CA VAL A 599 3.16 -24.15 -13.33
C VAL A 599 2.36 -24.81 -12.20
N LEU A 600 1.17 -25.37 -12.50
CA LEU A 600 0.30 -26.02 -11.52
C LEU A 600 0.17 -27.52 -11.76
N THR A 601 0.94 -28.09 -12.68
CA THR A 601 0.75 -29.48 -13.10
C THR A 601 1.08 -30.47 -11.99
N ASP A 602 2.08 -30.18 -11.17
CA ASP A 602 2.40 -30.95 -9.97
C ASP A 602 1.25 -30.95 -8.95
N LEU A 603 0.60 -29.81 -8.75
CA LEU A 603 -0.57 -29.68 -7.88
C LEU A 603 -1.78 -30.44 -8.46
N LEU A 604 -2.09 -30.20 -9.73
CA LEU A 604 -3.26 -30.75 -10.43
C LEU A 604 -3.17 -32.27 -10.66
N LEU A 605 -1.96 -32.80 -10.90
CA LEU A 605 -1.74 -34.23 -11.13
C LEU A 605 -1.30 -34.99 -9.87
N SER A 606 -1.23 -34.32 -8.71
CA SER A 606 -0.91 -35.01 -7.46
C SER A 606 -2.01 -36.01 -7.08
N ASP A 607 -1.63 -37.21 -6.64
CA ASP A 607 -2.58 -38.24 -6.18
C ASP A 607 -3.53 -37.73 -5.08
N ARG A 608 -3.07 -36.74 -4.30
CA ARG A 608 -3.83 -36.12 -3.20
C ARG A 608 -4.93 -35.16 -3.69
N HIS A 609 -4.82 -34.62 -4.91
CA HIS A 609 -5.71 -33.56 -5.40
C HIS A 609 -6.37 -33.88 -6.74
N ALA A 610 -6.06 -35.02 -7.35
CA ALA A 610 -6.63 -35.48 -8.62
C ALA A 610 -8.18 -35.53 -8.62
N ASP A 611 -8.80 -35.67 -7.45
CA ASP A 611 -10.25 -35.70 -7.26
C ASP A 611 -10.86 -34.38 -6.73
N LYS A 612 -10.05 -33.33 -6.59
CA LYS A 612 -10.49 -32.03 -6.03
C LYS A 612 -10.79 -31.01 -7.12
N SER A 613 -11.81 -30.19 -6.88
CA SER A 613 -12.09 -29.00 -7.71
C SER A 613 -11.08 -27.89 -7.42
N VAL A 614 -10.50 -27.31 -8.46
CA VAL A 614 -9.53 -26.21 -8.36
C VAL A 614 -10.19 -24.92 -8.86
N LEU A 615 -10.12 -23.87 -8.05
CA LEU A 615 -10.55 -22.52 -8.41
C LEU A 615 -9.32 -21.62 -8.54
N VAL A 616 -9.04 -21.14 -9.74
CA VAL A 616 -7.98 -20.15 -10.00
C VAL A 616 -8.62 -18.76 -9.99
N LEU A 617 -8.17 -17.89 -9.08
CA LEU A 617 -8.64 -16.51 -8.97
C LEU A 617 -7.54 -15.54 -9.40
N GLY A 618 -7.77 -14.85 -10.51
CA GLY A 618 -6.94 -13.72 -10.91
C GLY A 618 -7.19 -12.48 -10.05
N HIS A 619 -6.38 -11.45 -10.25
CA HIS A 619 -6.68 -10.13 -9.72
C HIS A 619 -8.04 -9.64 -10.25
N PRO A 620 -8.75 -8.75 -9.55
CA PRO A 620 -10.00 -8.18 -10.07
C PRO A 620 -9.78 -7.53 -11.45
N GLY A 621 -10.42 -8.07 -12.49
CA GLY A 621 -10.31 -7.57 -13.87
C GLY A 621 -9.36 -8.36 -14.78
N SER A 622 -8.60 -9.34 -14.27
CA SER A 622 -8.03 -10.40 -15.11
C SER A 622 -9.04 -11.53 -15.29
N GLY A 623 -9.14 -12.02 -16.52
CA GLY A 623 -9.94 -13.19 -16.88
C GLY A 623 -9.06 -14.41 -17.09
#